data_AF-A0A0F9H194-F1
#
_entry.id   AF-A0A0F9H194-F1
#
_cell.length_a   1.000
_cell.length_b   1.000
_cell.length_c   1.000
_cell.angle_alpha   90.00
_cell.angle_beta   90.00
_cell.angle_gamma   90.00
#
_symmetry.space_group_name_H-M   'P 1'
#
loop_
_entity.id
_entity.type
_entity.pdbx_description
1 polymer ?
#
loop_
_entity_poly.entity_id
_entity_poly.type
_entity_poly.pdbx_seq_one_letter_code
_entity_poly.pdbx_strand_id
1 'polypeptide(L)'
;MATLINFLLQFKEIVVALIAVFGVVIPYLIQRNKEYKLKLAEQKIAAYSGFLRDFTETAVLIEHGEEVDGKVADRQRILARNQILLYGSDDVIKAYDKWVIFTDNGGKAGSDEDVALFGSLLLKIRQDIVGVTKVTVNEISNLNPFNRG
;
A
#
# COMPACT_ATOMS: atom_id res chain seq x y z
N MET A 1 -41.77 -14.39 33.45
CA MET A 1 -42.06 -14.06 32.04
C MET A 1 -43.04 -12.90 31.88
N ALA A 2 -44.21 -12.90 32.53
CA ALA A 2 -45.19 -11.80 32.41
C ALA A 2 -44.66 -10.40 32.82
N THR A 3 -43.80 -10.33 33.85
CA THR A 3 -43.17 -9.07 34.33
C THR A 3 -42.17 -8.49 33.34
N LEU A 4 -41.43 -9.33 32.61
CA LEU A 4 -40.46 -8.89 31.60
C LEU A 4 -41.15 -8.33 30.35
N ILE A 5 -42.27 -8.96 29.97
CA ILE A 5 -43.11 -8.54 28.83
C ILE A 5 -43.79 -7.20 29.13
N ASN A 6 -44.32 -7.00 30.35
CA ASN A 6 -44.90 -5.72 30.76
C ASN A 6 -43.87 -4.58 30.84
N PHE A 7 -42.65 -4.87 31.32
CA PHE A 7 -41.54 -3.90 31.32
C PHE A 7 -41.18 -3.47 29.88
N LEU A 8 -41.04 -4.41 28.95
CA LEU A 8 -40.79 -4.12 27.53
C LEU A 8 -41.93 -3.34 26.86
N LEU A 9 -43.19 -3.62 27.20
CA LEU A 9 -44.35 -2.89 26.69
C LEU A 9 -44.38 -1.42 27.18
N GLN A 10 -43.87 -1.16 28.38
CA GLN A 10 -43.79 0.19 28.96
C GLN A 10 -42.72 1.06 28.28
N PHE A 11 -41.67 0.44 27.74
CA PHE A 11 -40.57 1.11 27.03
C PHE A 11 -40.58 0.88 25.51
N LYS A 12 -41.65 0.30 24.95
CA LYS A 12 -41.73 -0.09 23.52
C LYS A 12 -41.38 1.06 22.58
N GLU A 13 -41.80 2.28 22.90
CA GLU A 13 -41.54 3.48 22.11
C GLU A 13 -40.06 3.88 22.14
N ILE A 14 -39.42 3.75 23.30
CA ILE A 14 -37.98 3.99 23.47
C ILE A 14 -37.18 2.92 22.71
N VAL A 15 -37.60 1.65 22.78
CA VAL A 15 -36.95 0.56 22.04
C VAL A 15 -37.06 0.77 20.53
N VAL A 16 -38.24 1.16 20.01
CA VAL A 16 -38.43 1.48 18.60
C VAL A 16 -37.59 2.68 18.17
N ALA A 17 -37.55 3.74 18.98
CA ALA A 17 -36.71 4.91 18.73
C ALA A 17 -35.22 4.55 18.68
N LEU A 18 -34.73 3.71 19.60
CA LEU A 18 -33.35 3.25 19.60
C LEU A 18 -33.03 2.40 18.37
N ILE A 19 -33.92 1.48 17.98
CA ILE A 19 -33.74 0.68 16.77
C ILE A 19 -33.69 1.57 15.53
N ALA A 20 -34.53 2.60 15.44
CA ALA A 20 -34.51 3.55 14.33
C ALA A 20 -33.17 4.33 14.28
N VAL A 21 -32.68 4.80 15.43
CA VAL A 21 -31.40 5.51 15.52
C VAL A 21 -30.23 4.59 15.15
N PHE A 22 -30.12 3.41 15.77
CA PHE A 22 -29.05 2.46 15.46
C PHE A 22 -29.12 1.95 14.02
N GLY A 23 -30.33 1.76 13.50
CA GLY A 23 -30.60 1.37 12.12
C GLY A 23 -30.10 2.37 11.08
N VAL A 24 -29.94 3.65 11.45
CA VAL A 24 -29.36 4.68 10.58
C VAL A 24 -27.88 4.89 10.87
N VAL A 25 -27.50 4.99 12.14
CA VAL A 25 -26.13 5.32 12.56
C VAL A 25 -25.15 4.20 12.19
N ILE A 26 -25.50 2.94 12.42
CA ILE A 26 -24.58 1.81 12.15
C ILE A 26 -24.27 1.70 10.65
N PRO A 27 -25.27 1.68 9.73
CA PRO A 27 -24.98 1.67 8.29
C PRO A 27 -24.19 2.89 7.83
N TYR A 28 -24.48 4.08 8.37
CA TYR A 28 -23.72 5.29 8.07
C TYR A 28 -22.23 5.15 8.42
N LEU A 29 -21.91 4.64 9.62
CA LEU A 29 -20.53 4.42 10.03
C LEU A 29 -19.84 3.34 9.19
N ILE A 30 -20.54 2.27 8.83
CA ILE A 30 -20.01 1.22 7.94
C ILE A 30 -19.72 1.80 6.55
N GLN A 31 -20.63 2.59 6.00
CA GLN A 31 -20.46 3.22 4.69
C GLN A 31 -19.27 4.18 4.69
N ARG A 32 -19.19 5.06 5.70
CA ARG A 32 -18.08 6.01 5.85
C ARG A 32 -16.73 5.30 6.02
N ASN A 33 -16.69 4.19 6.74
CA ASN A 33 -15.48 3.37 6.88
C ASN A 33 -15.08 2.71 5.54
N LYS A 34 -16.05 2.22 4.75
CA LYS A 34 -15.78 1.68 3.40
C LYS A 34 -15.22 2.75 2.47
N GLU A 35 -15.80 3.95 2.47
CA GLU A 35 -15.32 5.09 1.67
C GLU A 35 -13.90 5.50 2.09
N TYR A 36 -13.62 5.56 3.38
CA TYR A 36 -12.28 5.86 3.88
C TYR A 36 -11.26 4.82 3.41
N LYS A 37 -11.57 3.53 3.54
CA LYS A 37 -10.71 2.44 3.07
C LYS A 37 -10.48 2.48 1.56
N LEU A 38 -11.51 2.81 0.78
CA LEU A 38 -11.39 2.95 -0.67
C LEU A 38 -10.45 4.10 -1.04
N LYS A 39 -10.65 5.28 -0.43
CA LYS A 39 -9.77 6.44 -0.65
C LYS A 39 -8.32 6.15 -0.27
N LEU A 40 -8.10 5.45 0.85
CA LEU A 40 -6.76 5.05 1.26
C LEU A 40 -6.13 4.08 0.25
N ALA A 41 -6.90 3.11 -0.26
CA ALA A 41 -6.42 2.18 -1.27
C ALA A 41 -6.06 2.90 -2.59
N GLU A 42 -6.87 3.86 -3.02
CA GLU A 42 -6.58 4.70 -4.19
C GLU A 42 -5.28 5.51 -4.00
N GLN A 43 -5.09 6.12 -2.82
CA GLN A 43 -3.88 6.86 -2.50
C GLN A 43 -2.63 5.96 -2.48
N LYS A 44 -2.74 4.76 -1.91
CA LYS A 44 -1.68 3.74 -1.96
C LYS A 44 -1.32 3.36 -3.38
N ILE A 45 -2.32 3.03 -4.20
CA ILE A 45 -2.11 2.68 -5.62
C ILE A 45 -1.40 3.83 -6.34
N ALA A 46 -1.84 5.07 -6.16
CA ALA A 46 -1.22 6.24 -6.78
C ALA A 46 0.24 6.45 -6.32
N ALA A 47 0.51 6.32 -5.01
CA ALA A 47 1.84 6.42 -4.43
C ALA A 47 2.79 5.35 -5.00
N TYR A 48 2.36 4.08 -4.98
CA TYR A 48 3.19 2.99 -5.48
C TYR A 48 3.37 3.05 -6.99
N SER A 49 2.36 3.47 -7.75
CA SER A 49 2.48 3.67 -9.19
C SER A 49 3.47 4.80 -9.51
N GLY A 50 3.45 5.88 -8.73
CA GLY A 50 4.41 6.98 -8.84
C GLY A 50 5.84 6.51 -8.59
N PHE A 51 6.05 5.76 -7.51
CA PHE A 51 7.35 5.16 -7.20
C PHE A 51 7.85 4.21 -8.29
N LEU A 52 7.02 3.27 -8.75
CA LEU A 52 7.43 2.30 -9.78
C LEU A 52 7.72 2.97 -11.12
N ARG A 53 6.99 4.03 -11.45
CA ARG A 53 7.25 4.83 -12.66
C ARG A 53 8.59 5.55 -12.55
N ASP A 54 8.84 6.27 -11.46
CA ASP A 54 10.11 6.98 -11.22
C ASP A 54 11.31 6.03 -11.28
N PHE A 55 11.16 4.86 -10.67
CA PHE A 55 12.17 3.80 -10.72
C PHE A 55 12.42 3.30 -12.15
N THR A 56 11.35 3.03 -12.92
CA THR A 56 11.47 2.54 -14.30
C THR A 56 12.08 3.59 -15.21
N GLU A 57 11.62 4.83 -15.13
CA GLU A 57 12.17 5.96 -15.88
C GLU A 57 13.66 6.14 -15.56
N THR A 58 14.03 6.11 -14.29
CA THR A 58 15.44 6.16 -13.85
C THR A 58 16.27 5.01 -14.42
N ALA A 59 15.76 3.77 -14.37
CA ALA A 59 16.47 2.60 -14.88
C ALA A 59 16.71 2.70 -16.40
N VAL A 60 15.72 3.18 -17.16
CA VAL A 60 15.81 3.40 -18.62
C VAL A 60 16.85 4.47 -18.94
N LEU A 61 16.84 5.60 -18.23
CA LEU A 61 17.84 6.67 -18.42
C LEU A 61 19.27 6.15 -18.20
N ILE A 62 19.49 5.38 -17.13
CA ILE A 62 20.79 4.76 -16.83
C ILE A 62 21.20 3.81 -17.96
N GLU A 63 20.29 2.97 -18.44
CA GLU A 63 20.57 2.01 -19.52
C GLU A 63 20.97 2.69 -20.83
N HIS A 64 20.37 3.83 -21.16
CA HIS A 64 20.69 4.60 -22.35
C HIS A 64 21.85 5.60 -22.18
N GLY A 65 22.50 5.61 -20.99
CA GLY A 65 23.59 6.53 -20.70
C GLY A 65 23.16 8.00 -20.63
N GLU A 66 21.87 8.23 -20.38
CA GLU A 66 21.30 9.56 -20.23
C GLU A 66 21.54 10.10 -18.82
N GLU A 67 21.59 11.44 -18.71
CA GLU A 67 21.89 12.11 -17.44
C GLU A 67 20.71 11.96 -16.47
N VAL A 68 20.99 11.42 -15.28
CA VAL A 68 19.99 11.20 -14.20
C VAL A 68 20.07 12.28 -13.12
N ASP A 69 20.87 13.33 -13.37
CA ASP A 69 21.16 14.41 -12.44
C ASP A 69 20.30 15.65 -12.74
N GLY A 70 20.03 16.45 -11.72
CA GLY A 70 19.34 17.72 -11.81
C GLY A 70 18.15 17.84 -10.87
N LYS A 71 17.81 19.09 -10.57
CA LYS A 71 16.77 19.48 -9.59
C LYS A 71 15.41 18.79 -9.81
N VAL A 72 15.06 18.46 -11.06
CA VAL A 72 13.79 17.80 -11.39
C VAL A 72 13.84 16.32 -11.03
N ALA A 73 14.88 15.60 -11.43
CA ALA A 73 15.07 14.19 -11.12
C ALA A 73 15.19 13.97 -9.61
N ASP A 74 15.97 14.81 -8.91
CA ASP A 74 16.07 14.76 -7.44
C ASP A 74 14.73 14.99 -6.76
N ARG A 75 13.95 15.96 -7.25
CA ARG A 75 12.62 16.23 -6.72
C ARG A 75 11.70 15.04 -6.91
N GLN A 76 11.70 14.39 -8.07
CA GLN A 76 10.87 13.22 -8.35
C GLN A 76 11.24 12.04 -7.44
N ARG A 77 12.54 11.77 -7.29
CA ARG A 77 13.07 10.74 -6.39
C ARG A 77 12.67 10.97 -4.93
N ILE A 78 12.81 12.21 -4.44
CA ILE A 78 12.39 12.59 -3.08
C ILE A 78 10.87 12.45 -2.91
N LEU A 79 10.08 12.86 -3.90
CA LEU A 79 8.62 12.73 -3.86
C LEU A 79 8.19 11.27 -3.83
N ALA A 80 8.80 10.41 -4.63
CA ALA A 80 8.54 8.97 -4.65
C ALA A 80 8.84 8.33 -3.28
N ARG A 81 9.96 8.70 -2.65
CA ARG A 81 10.31 8.27 -1.29
C ARG A 81 9.31 8.77 -0.25
N ASN A 82 8.90 10.03 -0.32
CA ASN A 82 7.89 10.59 0.58
C ASN A 82 6.53 9.88 0.43
N GLN A 83 6.16 9.49 -0.78
CA GLN A 83 4.93 8.75 -1.04
C GLN A 83 4.95 7.35 -0.40
N ILE A 84 6.09 6.63 -0.47
CA ILE A 84 6.27 5.38 0.28
C ILE A 84 6.18 5.63 1.79
N LEU A 85 6.81 6.68 2.30
CA LEU A 85 6.76 7.00 3.73
C LEU A 85 5.32 7.26 4.23
N LEU A 86 4.51 7.96 3.43
CA LEU A 86 3.16 8.36 3.84
C LEU A 86 2.12 7.25 3.70
N TYR A 87 2.26 6.38 2.69
CA TYR A 87 1.24 5.39 2.34
C TYR A 87 1.69 3.94 2.48
N GLY A 88 2.99 3.71 2.62
CA GLY A 88 3.63 2.43 2.91
C GLY A 88 3.13 1.80 4.20
N SER A 89 2.85 0.49 4.20
CA SER A 89 2.84 -0.25 5.46
C SER A 89 4.25 -0.45 5.98
N ASP A 90 4.37 -0.75 7.28
CA ASP A 90 5.64 -1.07 7.94
C ASP A 90 6.43 -2.16 7.18
N ASP A 91 5.74 -3.15 6.63
CA ASP A 91 6.33 -4.22 5.84
C ASP A 91 6.96 -3.71 4.54
N VAL A 92 6.29 -2.77 3.86
CA VAL A 92 6.82 -2.10 2.66
C VAL A 92 8.02 -1.24 3.02
N ILE A 93 7.93 -0.44 4.09
CA ILE A 93 9.01 0.43 4.55
C ILE A 93 10.27 -0.40 4.88
N LYS A 94 10.11 -1.50 5.62
CA LYS A 94 11.21 -2.40 5.96
C LYS A 94 11.82 -3.09 4.73
N ALA A 95 11.00 -3.47 3.75
CA ALA A 95 11.51 -4.08 2.52
C ALA A 95 12.28 -3.05 1.67
N TYR A 96 11.77 -1.82 1.60
CA TYR A 96 12.42 -0.71 0.92
C TYR A 96 13.77 -0.38 1.56
N ASP A 97 13.80 -0.23 2.88
CA ASP A 97 15.02 0.06 3.65
C ASP A 97 16.13 -0.96 3.39
N LYS A 98 15.79 -2.26 3.43
CA LYS A 98 16.76 -3.34 3.12
C LYS A 98 17.34 -3.23 1.71
N TRP A 99 16.48 -2.94 0.73
CA TRP A 99 16.92 -2.78 -0.65
C TRP A 99 17.84 -1.57 -0.81
N VAL A 100 17.50 -0.42 -0.20
CA VAL A 100 18.33 0.79 -0.23
C VAL A 100 19.68 0.57 0.46
N ILE A 101 19.71 -0.08 1.63
CA ILE A 101 20.96 -0.37 2.33
C ILE A 101 21.87 -1.24 1.45
N PHE A 102 21.32 -2.21 0.73
CA PHE A 102 22.10 -3.04 -0.19
C PHE A 102 22.67 -2.20 -1.33
N THR A 103 21.86 -1.35 -1.98
CA THR A 103 22.32 -0.51 -3.09
C THR A 103 23.35 0.52 -2.65
N ASP A 104 23.17 1.15 -1.49
CA ASP A 104 24.05 2.19 -0.96
C ASP A 104 25.42 1.62 -0.52
N ASN A 105 25.46 0.35 -0.12
CA ASN A 105 26.69 -0.36 0.24
C ASN A 105 27.46 -0.93 -0.97
N GLY A 106 27.16 -0.47 -2.19
CA GLY A 106 27.83 -0.90 -3.41
C GLY A 106 27.33 -2.23 -3.96
N GLY A 107 26.12 -2.64 -3.58
CA GLY A 107 25.44 -3.79 -4.14
C GLY A 107 25.34 -3.69 -5.68
N LYS A 108 25.62 -4.80 -6.36
CA LYS A 108 25.58 -4.82 -7.83
C LYS A 108 24.14 -4.87 -8.32
N ALA A 109 23.73 -3.86 -9.09
CA ALA A 109 22.43 -3.85 -9.76
C ALA A 109 22.24 -5.11 -10.63
N GLY A 110 21.06 -5.73 -10.55
CA GLY A 110 20.73 -6.96 -11.26
C GLY A 110 21.43 -8.23 -10.75
N SER A 111 22.15 -8.17 -9.62
CA SER A 111 22.58 -9.38 -8.93
C SER A 111 21.40 -10.15 -8.33
N ASP A 112 21.56 -11.45 -8.05
CA ASP A 112 20.53 -12.27 -7.44
C ASP A 112 19.97 -11.66 -6.14
N GLU A 113 20.83 -11.02 -5.34
CA GLU A 113 20.44 -10.35 -4.10
C GLU A 113 19.65 -9.06 -4.35
N ASP A 114 20.08 -8.23 -5.31
CA ASP A 114 19.31 -7.05 -5.74
C ASP A 114 17.92 -7.44 -6.24
N VAL A 115 17.88 -8.46 -7.11
CA VAL A 115 16.64 -8.98 -7.69
C VAL A 115 15.72 -9.52 -6.61
N ALA A 116 16.25 -10.28 -5.64
CA ALA A 116 15.48 -10.82 -4.53
C ALA A 116 14.95 -9.74 -3.57
N LEU A 117 15.78 -8.75 -3.23
CA LEU A 117 15.40 -7.64 -2.34
C LEU A 117 14.33 -6.76 -2.98
N PHE A 118 14.53 -6.38 -4.24
CA PHE A 118 13.54 -5.60 -4.99
C PHE A 118 12.26 -6.41 -5.23
N GLY A 119 12.37 -7.70 -5.57
CA GLY A 119 11.21 -8.60 -5.68
C GLY A 119 10.43 -8.73 -4.37
N SER A 120 11.13 -8.72 -3.22
CA SER A 120 10.50 -8.69 -1.89
C SER A 120 9.74 -7.39 -1.67
N LEU A 121 10.32 -6.23 -2.02
CA LEU A 121 9.65 -4.93 -1.98
C LEU A 121 8.37 -4.94 -2.82
N LEU A 122 8.44 -5.41 -4.07
CA LEU A 122 7.27 -5.52 -4.94
C LEU A 122 6.18 -6.43 -4.36
N LEU A 123 6.56 -7.56 -3.75
CA LEU A 123 5.61 -8.45 -3.07
C LEU A 123 4.92 -7.75 -1.89
N LYS A 124 5.68 -7.02 -1.08
CA LYS A 124 5.12 -6.26 0.05
C LYS A 124 4.19 -5.15 -0.40
N ILE A 125 4.53 -4.43 -1.46
CA ILE A 125 3.65 -3.43 -2.08
C ILE A 125 2.33 -4.09 -2.53
N ARG A 126 2.41 -5.23 -3.21
CA ARG A 126 1.21 -5.96 -3.64
C ARG A 126 0.36 -6.37 -2.44
N GLN A 127 0.97 -6.95 -1.41
CA GLN A 127 0.27 -7.36 -0.19
C GLN A 127 -0.40 -6.18 0.52
N ASP A 128 0.22 -5.01 0.48
CA ASP A 128 -0.33 -3.81 1.10
C ASP A 128 -1.57 -3.24 0.38
N ILE A 129 -1.67 -3.46 -0.94
CA ILE A 129 -2.82 -3.03 -1.75
C ILE A 129 -3.94 -4.07 -1.71
N VAL A 130 -3.61 -5.35 -1.99
CA VAL A 130 -4.60 -6.41 -2.25
C VAL A 130 -4.82 -7.35 -1.06
N GLY A 131 -4.01 -7.22 0.00
CA GLY A 131 -4.03 -8.13 1.14
C GLY A 131 -3.32 -9.45 0.84
N VAL A 132 -3.98 -10.57 1.13
CA VAL A 132 -3.39 -11.90 0.99
C VAL A 132 -3.18 -12.24 -0.49
N THR A 133 -1.98 -12.69 -0.83
CA THR A 133 -1.64 -13.13 -2.19
C THR A 133 -0.93 -14.47 -2.18
N LYS A 134 -1.19 -15.29 -3.21
CA LYS A 134 -0.49 -16.57 -3.44
C LYS A 134 0.81 -16.39 -4.24
N VAL A 135 1.02 -15.20 -4.78
CA VAL A 135 2.18 -14.89 -5.60
C VAL A 135 3.44 -14.88 -4.72
N THR A 136 4.48 -15.55 -5.20
CA THR A 136 5.77 -15.70 -4.53
C THR A 136 6.76 -14.61 -4.94
N VAL A 137 7.84 -14.46 -4.15
CA VAL A 137 8.94 -13.55 -4.49
C VAL A 137 9.54 -13.94 -5.84
N ASN A 138 9.72 -15.24 -6.12
CA ASN A 138 10.28 -15.71 -7.39
C ASN A 138 9.41 -15.31 -8.59
N GLU A 139 8.10 -15.48 -8.50
CA GLU A 139 7.18 -15.07 -9.57
C GLU A 139 7.15 -13.56 -9.80
N ILE A 140 7.26 -12.76 -8.73
CA ILE A 140 7.33 -11.28 -8.83
C ILE A 140 8.70 -10.81 -9.30
N SER A 141 9.77 -11.52 -8.96
CA SER A 141 11.14 -11.16 -9.35
C SER A 141 11.33 -11.21 -10.86
N ASN A 142 10.54 -12.00 -11.59
CA ASN A 142 10.52 -11.98 -13.06
C ASN A 142 9.91 -10.70 -13.65
N LEU A 143 9.22 -9.90 -12.84
CA LEU A 143 8.71 -8.58 -13.22
C LEU A 143 9.71 -7.47 -12.88
N ASN A 144 10.85 -7.80 -12.24
CA ASN A 144 11.93 -6.86 -12.01
C ASN A 144 12.63 -6.58 -13.36
N PRO A 145 12.70 -5.31 -13.82
CA PRO A 145 13.35 -4.96 -15.08
C PRO A 145 14.85 -5.32 -15.12
N PHE A 146 15.50 -5.53 -13.97
CA PHE A 146 16.89 -5.98 -13.88
C PHE A 146 17.07 -7.49 -13.99
N ASN A 147 16.00 -8.28 -13.90
CA ASN A 147 16.03 -9.72 -14.08
C ASN A 147 15.91 -10.06 -15.58
N ARG A 148 17.06 -10.25 -16.24
CA ARG A 148 17.14 -10.46 -17.71
C ARG A 148 17.11 -11.94 -18.15
N GLY A 149 16.87 -12.87 -17.21
CA GLY A 149 16.94 -14.31 -17.45
C GLY A 149 18.29 -14.89 -17.09
#